data_AF-A0A974PUY5-F1
#
_entry.id   AF-A0A974PUY5-F1
#
_cell.length_a   1.000
_cell.length_b   1.000
_cell.length_c   1.000
_cell.angle_alpha   90.00
_cell.angle_beta   90.00
_cell.angle_gamma   90.00
#
_symmetry.space_group_name_H-M   'P 1'
#
loop_
_entity.id
_entity.type
_entity.pdbx_description
1 polymer ?
#
loop_
_entity_poly.entity_id
_entity_poly.type
_entity_poly.pdbx_seq_one_letter_code
_entity_poly.pdbx_strand_id
1 'polypeptide(L)'
;MCTRRSGVKDIAVPQFSADAREAPPENRHPRSPPQAVASRSLTPRAYGAAAFRQNERRHPKSDIDYLSLFTRLNGFRFIARISRVGCDNDLARSAHDRLVAKLGDLIELMIRAVEAQRCARDGADPARAEQAAEDLYWIEAEFEHRWIAQPQPLLDHLDIDLATQEIFDPRTRRWYALAECGPSLREVSDRSLCGLRQIIDQIACETGVSFHARRIVYGPAELAPSGR
;
A
#
# COMPACT_ATOMS: atom_id res chain seq x y z
N MET A 1 -38.53 9.64 -46.59
CA MET A 1 -39.14 8.49 -45.89
C MET A 1 -38.01 7.56 -45.46
N CYS A 2 -38.09 7.02 -44.25
CA CYS A 2 -37.16 6.15 -43.52
C CYS A 2 -36.05 6.81 -42.68
N THR A 3 -35.95 6.29 -41.45
CA THR A 3 -35.47 6.84 -40.18
C THR A 3 -34.55 5.84 -39.48
N ARG A 4 -33.55 6.33 -38.72
CA ARG A 4 -32.92 5.77 -37.47
C ARG A 4 -32.24 4.36 -37.58
N ARG A 5 -31.21 3.93 -36.82
CA ARG A 5 -30.62 4.19 -35.48
C ARG A 5 -29.09 3.95 -35.54
N SER A 6 -28.23 4.75 -34.89
CA SER A 6 -27.64 4.54 -33.54
C SER A 6 -27.14 3.11 -33.25
N GLY A 7 -25.82 2.94 -33.10
CA GLY A 7 -25.16 1.75 -32.56
C GLY A 7 -23.79 2.10 -31.97
N VAL A 8 -23.80 2.50 -30.70
CA VAL A 8 -22.63 2.60 -29.82
C VAL A 8 -22.03 1.21 -29.66
N LYS A 9 -20.71 1.06 -29.88
CA LYS A 9 -19.98 -0.17 -29.54
C LYS A 9 -19.37 0.02 -28.15
N ASP A 10 -20.04 -0.57 -27.17
CA ASP A 10 -19.56 -0.72 -25.80
C ASP A 10 -18.24 -1.51 -25.80
N ILE A 11 -17.17 -0.87 -25.29
CA ILE A 11 -15.94 -1.56 -24.89
C ILE A 11 -16.18 -2.04 -23.46
N ALA A 12 -16.36 -3.35 -23.32
CA ALA A 12 -16.52 -4.00 -22.02
C ALA A 12 -15.23 -3.86 -21.21
N VAL A 13 -15.31 -3.05 -20.15
CA VAL A 13 -14.38 -3.08 -19.01
C VAL A 13 -14.69 -4.35 -18.21
N PRO A 14 -13.72 -5.23 -17.91
CA PRO A 14 -13.99 -6.33 -16.99
C PRO A 14 -14.28 -5.75 -15.59
N GLN A 15 -15.53 -5.86 -15.17
CA GLN A 15 -15.95 -5.64 -13.79
C GLN A 15 -15.41 -6.78 -12.93
N PHE A 16 -14.55 -6.48 -11.96
CA PHE A 16 -14.36 -7.36 -10.82
C PHE A 16 -15.56 -7.16 -9.89
N SER A 17 -16.61 -7.96 -10.10
CA SER A 17 -17.73 -8.06 -9.18
C SER A 17 -17.37 -8.98 -8.02
N ALA A 18 -17.74 -8.55 -6.83
CA ALA A 18 -17.66 -9.28 -5.59
C ALA A 18 -18.53 -10.55 -5.66
N ASP A 19 -17.94 -11.71 -5.39
CA ASP A 19 -18.62 -12.91 -4.92
C ASP A 19 -17.58 -13.88 -4.35
N ALA A 20 -17.28 -13.73 -3.06
CA ALA A 20 -16.61 -14.77 -2.30
C ALA A 20 -17.65 -15.82 -1.90
N ARG A 21 -17.80 -16.87 -2.72
CA ARG A 21 -18.41 -18.13 -2.28
C ARG A 21 -17.34 -19.00 -1.63
N GLU A 22 -17.61 -19.42 -0.40
CA GLU A 22 -16.81 -20.39 0.37
C GLU A 22 -16.50 -21.65 -0.45
N ALA A 23 -15.24 -22.07 -0.42
CA ALA A 23 -14.81 -23.38 -0.90
C ALA A 23 -14.80 -24.40 0.26
N PRO A 24 -15.09 -25.69 0.00
CA PRO A 24 -15.37 -26.68 1.05
C PRO A 24 -14.10 -27.21 1.75
N PRO A 25 -14.23 -27.72 3.00
CA PRO A 25 -13.10 -28.04 3.86
C PRO A 25 -12.71 -29.53 3.75
N GLU A 26 -11.94 -29.89 2.74
CA GLU A 26 -11.25 -31.20 2.73
C GLU A 26 -9.76 -30.96 2.55
N ASN A 27 -8.98 -31.38 3.56
CA ASN A 27 -7.51 -31.36 3.71
C ASN A 27 -6.97 -30.52 4.89
N ARG A 28 -7.59 -30.62 6.07
CA ARG A 28 -6.93 -30.33 7.34
C ARG A 28 -6.87 -31.61 8.18
N HIS A 29 -5.67 -32.12 8.46
CA HIS A 29 -5.49 -33.10 9.54
C HIS A 29 -5.82 -32.46 10.91
N PRO A 30 -6.39 -33.22 11.87
CA PRO A 30 -6.92 -32.67 13.11
C PRO A 30 -5.78 -32.20 14.01
N ARG A 31 -5.66 -30.88 14.20
CA ARG A 31 -4.87 -30.31 15.30
C ARG A 31 -5.73 -30.35 16.56
N SER A 32 -5.15 -30.83 17.67
CA SER A 32 -5.74 -30.75 19.01
C SER A 32 -6.19 -29.31 19.33
N PRO A 33 -7.29 -29.13 20.06
CA PRO A 33 -7.85 -27.81 20.29
C PRO A 33 -6.85 -26.92 21.04
N PRO A 34 -6.57 -25.71 20.54
CA PRO A 34 -5.91 -24.72 21.36
C PRO A 34 -6.82 -24.40 22.55
N GLN A 35 -6.25 -24.45 23.76
CA GLN A 35 -6.93 -23.93 24.95
C GLN A 35 -7.40 -22.50 24.66
N ALA A 36 -8.65 -22.22 25.03
CA ALA A 36 -9.32 -20.95 24.79
C ALA A 36 -8.51 -19.78 25.35
N VAL A 37 -7.72 -19.12 24.51
CA VAL A 37 -7.23 -17.77 24.79
C VAL A 37 -8.42 -16.85 24.50
N ALA A 38 -8.98 -16.31 25.58
CA ALA A 38 -10.10 -15.40 25.56
C ALA A 38 -9.97 -14.36 24.44
N SER A 39 -10.97 -14.32 23.56
CA SER A 39 -11.17 -13.28 22.57
C SER A 39 -11.14 -11.93 23.29
N ARG A 40 -10.03 -11.19 23.18
CA ARG A 40 -10.02 -9.77 23.54
C ARG A 40 -10.78 -9.06 22.44
N SER A 41 -12.07 -8.89 22.68
CA SER A 41 -12.87 -7.83 22.10
C SER A 41 -12.07 -6.52 22.15
N LEU A 42 -11.77 -5.97 20.98
CA LEU A 42 -11.30 -4.59 20.84
C LEU A 42 -12.50 -3.67 21.10
N THR A 43 -12.95 -3.62 22.35
CA THR A 43 -13.61 -2.42 22.84
C THR A 43 -12.53 -1.34 22.99
N PRO A 44 -12.84 -0.05 22.75
CA PRO A 44 -11.90 1.04 22.99
C PRO A 44 -11.56 1.04 24.48
N ARG A 45 -10.43 0.42 24.82
CA ARG A 45 -9.92 0.46 26.18
C ARG A 45 -9.33 1.85 26.32
N ALA A 46 -10.02 2.70 27.08
CA ALA A 46 -9.54 3.99 27.52
C ALA A 46 -8.08 3.85 27.99
N TYR A 47 -7.14 4.18 27.12
CA TYR A 47 -5.77 4.46 27.52
C TYR A 47 -5.87 5.78 28.25
N GLY A 48 -5.96 5.71 29.58
CA GLY A 48 -6.08 6.89 30.42
C GLY A 48 -4.93 7.85 30.14
N ALA A 49 -5.22 9.15 30.13
CA ALA A 49 -4.33 10.30 29.95
C ALA A 49 -3.02 10.30 30.78
N ALA A 50 -2.81 9.30 31.65
CA ALA A 50 -1.58 9.07 32.39
C ALA A 50 -0.51 8.31 31.57
N ALA A 51 -0.91 7.41 30.66
CA ALA A 51 0.03 6.69 29.78
C ALA A 51 0.58 7.61 28.67
N PHE A 52 -0.24 8.54 28.19
CA PHE A 52 0.13 9.58 27.23
C PHE A 52 1.22 10.53 27.81
N ARG A 53 1.02 10.99 29.06
CA ARG A 53 1.93 11.91 29.77
C ARG A 53 3.35 11.40 30.01
N GLN A 54 3.60 10.08 30.01
CA GLN A 54 4.95 9.54 30.20
C GLN A 54 5.75 9.45 28.89
N ASN A 55 5.08 9.40 27.73
CA ASN A 55 5.76 9.35 26.44
C ASN A 55 6.09 10.76 25.88
N GLU A 56 5.41 11.81 26.37
CA GLU A 56 5.66 13.22 26.03
C GLU A 56 7.10 13.68 26.33
N ARG A 57 7.84 13.02 27.24
CA ARG A 57 9.20 13.43 27.59
C ARG A 57 10.30 12.83 26.72
N ARG A 58 9.97 11.95 25.76
CA ARG A 58 10.98 11.23 24.95
C ARG A 58 10.71 11.13 23.46
N HIS A 59 9.58 11.63 22.95
CA HIS A 59 9.50 11.96 21.53
C HIS A 59 10.00 13.40 21.37
N PRO A 60 11.24 13.65 20.93
CA PRO A 60 11.48 14.90 20.22
C PRO A 60 10.44 14.89 19.10
N LYS A 61 9.52 15.87 19.12
CA LYS A 61 8.62 16.17 18.01
C LYS A 61 9.41 15.90 16.73
N SER A 62 9.03 14.86 15.99
CA SER A 62 9.70 14.56 14.74
C SER A 62 9.63 15.83 13.90
N ASP A 63 10.78 16.32 13.43
CA ASP A 63 10.91 17.56 12.65
C ASP A 63 10.37 17.36 11.22
N ILE A 64 9.32 16.55 11.08
CA ILE A 64 8.68 16.30 9.80
C ILE A 64 7.91 17.58 9.44
N ASP A 65 8.43 18.28 8.45
CA ASP A 65 7.73 19.39 7.80
C ASP A 65 6.66 18.83 6.87
N TYR A 66 5.48 18.53 7.43
CA TYR A 66 4.32 18.01 6.71
C TYR A 66 3.88 18.92 5.55
N LEU A 67 4.07 20.24 5.68
CA LEU A 67 3.69 21.18 4.64
C LEU A 67 4.67 21.13 3.46
N SER A 68 5.97 21.04 3.74
CA SER A 68 6.99 20.83 2.71
C SER A 68 6.79 19.49 2.01
N LEU A 69 6.54 18.42 2.78
CA LEU A 69 6.28 17.09 2.23
C LEU A 69 5.00 17.08 1.36
N PHE A 70 3.90 17.65 1.85
CA PHE A 70 2.68 17.87 1.06
C PHE A 70 2.97 18.57 -0.28
N THR A 71 3.79 19.62 -0.26
CA THR A 71 4.11 20.41 -1.46
C THR A 71 4.92 19.59 -2.46
N ARG A 72 5.98 18.90 -2.01
CA ARG A 72 6.79 18.01 -2.86
C ARG A 72 5.96 16.91 -3.50
N LEU A 73 5.11 16.25 -2.70
CA LEU A 73 4.26 15.16 -3.17
C LEU A 73 3.26 15.63 -4.24
N ASN A 74 2.67 16.82 -4.08
CA ASN A 74 1.82 17.41 -5.12
C ASN A 74 2.60 17.68 -6.41
N GLY A 75 3.83 18.18 -6.32
CA GLY A 75 4.73 18.35 -7.46
C GLY A 75 4.99 17.04 -8.19
N PHE A 76 5.37 15.99 -7.48
CA PHE A 76 5.60 14.67 -8.06
C PHE A 76 4.33 14.04 -8.64
N ARG A 77 3.18 14.20 -7.98
CA ARG A 77 1.90 13.71 -8.50
C ARG A 77 1.55 14.38 -9.83
N PHE A 78 1.87 15.66 -9.99
CA PHE A 78 1.70 16.38 -11.25
C PHE A 78 2.68 15.89 -12.33
N ILE A 79 3.97 15.77 -12.00
CA ILE A 79 5.00 15.25 -12.93
C ILE A 79 4.65 13.84 -13.41
N ALA A 80 4.25 12.96 -12.50
CA ALA A 80 3.84 11.59 -12.83
C ALA A 80 2.63 11.54 -13.78
N ARG A 81 1.66 12.46 -13.62
CA ARG A 81 0.51 12.60 -14.53
C ARG A 81 0.91 13.08 -15.92
N ILE A 82 1.82 14.03 -16.02
CA ILE A 82 2.32 14.50 -17.33
C ILE A 82 3.10 13.38 -18.02
N SER A 83 4.02 12.74 -17.30
CA SER A 83 4.83 11.64 -17.84
C SER A 83 3.95 10.47 -18.34
N ARG A 84 2.82 10.23 -17.67
CA ARG A 84 1.83 9.23 -18.10
C ARG A 84 1.29 9.50 -19.51
N VAL A 85 1.11 10.76 -19.91
CA VAL A 85 0.56 11.12 -21.24
C VAL A 85 1.50 10.67 -22.37
N GLY A 86 2.81 10.68 -22.12
CA GLY A 86 3.81 10.24 -23.09
C GLY A 86 4.03 8.72 -23.14
N CYS A 87 3.37 7.94 -22.29
CA CYS A 87 3.54 6.48 -22.27
C CYS A 87 2.96 5.84 -23.53
N ASP A 88 3.70 4.93 -24.16
CA ASP A 88 3.29 4.21 -25.36
C ASP A 88 2.61 2.86 -25.06
N ASN A 89 2.76 2.33 -23.84
CA ASN A 89 2.27 1.01 -23.46
C ASN A 89 1.43 1.03 -22.17
N ASP A 90 0.55 0.04 -22.03
CA ASP A 90 -0.39 -0.05 -20.91
C ASP A 90 0.27 -0.41 -19.58
N LEU A 91 1.40 -1.13 -19.61
CA LEU A 91 2.16 -1.46 -18.41
C LEU A 91 2.68 -0.19 -17.72
N ALA A 92 3.31 0.70 -18.49
CA ALA A 92 3.78 1.99 -18.01
C ALA A 92 2.61 2.86 -17.54
N ARG A 93 1.54 2.97 -18.33
CA ARG A 93 0.33 3.73 -17.92
C ARG A 93 -0.22 3.24 -16.59
N SER A 94 -0.32 1.92 -16.39
CA SER A 94 -0.79 1.32 -15.13
C SER A 94 0.14 1.63 -13.95
N ALA A 95 1.46 1.52 -14.13
CA ALA A 95 2.43 1.87 -13.10
C ALA A 95 2.34 3.36 -12.70
N HIS A 96 2.21 4.26 -13.69
CA HIS A 96 1.99 5.68 -13.46
C HIS A 96 0.68 5.96 -12.72
N ASP A 97 -0.43 5.32 -13.13
CA ASP A 97 -1.72 5.46 -12.46
C ASP A 97 -1.63 5.01 -10.99
N ARG A 98 -0.94 3.91 -10.73
CA ARG A 98 -0.73 3.40 -9.37
C ARG A 98 0.14 4.34 -8.54
N LEU A 99 1.19 4.92 -9.12
CA LEU A 99 2.02 5.93 -8.44
C LEU A 99 1.17 7.16 -8.10
N VAL A 100 0.40 7.68 -9.05
CA VAL A 100 -0.47 8.85 -8.84
C VAL A 100 -1.48 8.59 -7.73
N ALA A 101 -2.09 7.40 -7.69
CA ALA A 101 -3.02 7.01 -6.65
C ALA A 101 -2.33 7.01 -5.27
N LYS A 102 -1.20 6.31 -5.14
CA LYS A 102 -0.44 6.23 -3.88
C LYS A 102 0.04 7.60 -3.39
N LEU A 103 0.51 8.46 -4.28
CA LEU A 103 0.85 9.85 -3.93
C LEU A 103 -0.39 10.62 -3.43
N GLY A 104 -1.58 10.29 -3.92
CA GLY A 104 -2.85 10.82 -3.40
C GLY A 104 -3.10 10.44 -1.95
N ASP A 105 -3.02 9.15 -1.64
CA ASP A 105 -3.19 8.63 -0.27
C ASP A 105 -2.21 9.33 0.69
N LEU A 106 -0.96 9.52 0.25
CA LEU A 106 0.06 10.19 1.04
C LEU A 106 -0.21 11.69 1.23
N ILE A 107 -0.67 12.38 0.17
CA ILE A 107 -1.09 13.79 0.27
C ILE A 107 -2.24 13.96 1.27
N GLU A 108 -3.23 13.06 1.25
CA GLU A 108 -4.34 13.07 2.21
C GLU A 108 -3.85 12.85 3.65
N LEU A 109 -2.88 11.95 3.86
CA LEU A 109 -2.23 11.78 5.15
C LEU A 109 -1.53 13.08 5.61
N MET A 110 -0.81 13.77 4.71
CA MET A 110 -0.13 15.03 5.04
C MET A 110 -1.10 16.17 5.33
N ILE A 111 -2.25 16.25 4.64
CA ILE A 111 -3.30 17.23 4.93
C ILE A 111 -3.79 17.05 6.37
N ARG A 112 -4.13 15.81 6.76
CA ARG A 112 -4.56 15.48 8.13
C ARG A 112 -3.47 15.86 9.14
N ALA A 113 -2.20 15.60 8.83
CA ALA A 113 -1.08 15.96 9.69
C ALA A 113 -0.99 17.48 9.93
N VAL A 114 -1.07 18.28 8.85
CA VAL A 114 -1.03 19.74 8.93
C VAL A 114 -2.22 20.29 9.74
N GLU A 115 -3.41 19.73 9.54
CA GLU A 115 -4.62 20.13 10.29
C GLU A 115 -4.49 19.81 11.78
N ALA A 116 -4.04 18.60 12.13
CA ALA A 116 -3.81 18.21 13.51
C ALA A 116 -2.70 19.07 14.15
N GLN A 117 -1.62 19.36 13.42
CA GLN A 117 -0.55 20.25 13.90
C GLN A 117 -1.03 21.68 14.16
N ARG A 118 -1.94 22.21 13.34
CA ARG A 118 -2.57 23.51 13.59
C ARG A 118 -3.46 23.46 14.83
N CYS A 119 -4.34 22.46 14.93
CA CYS A 119 -5.24 22.31 16.08
C CYS A 119 -4.51 22.17 17.42
N ALA A 120 -3.42 21.39 17.44
CA ALA A 120 -2.59 21.22 18.64
C ALA A 120 -1.87 22.51 19.07
N ARG A 121 -1.52 23.39 18.11
CA ARG A 121 -0.86 24.68 18.39
C ARG A 121 -1.83 25.77 18.81
N ASP A 122 -3.04 25.78 18.26
CA ASP A 122 -4.03 26.82 18.52
C ASP A 122 -4.42 26.88 20.02
N GLY A 123 -4.40 25.74 20.73
CA GLY A 123 -4.46 25.67 22.20
C GLY A 123 -5.73 26.23 22.86
N ALA A 124 -6.71 26.68 22.08
CA ALA A 124 -7.92 27.31 22.57
C ALA A 124 -8.86 26.35 23.31
N ASP A 125 -8.82 25.06 22.96
CA ASP A 125 -9.56 23.99 23.60
C ASP A 125 -8.59 22.86 23.98
N PRO A 126 -8.34 22.62 25.28
CA PRO A 126 -7.42 21.59 25.75
C PRO A 126 -7.80 20.17 25.29
N ALA A 127 -9.09 19.83 25.25
CA ALA A 127 -9.52 18.50 24.85
C ALA A 127 -9.28 18.27 23.36
N ARG A 128 -9.54 19.29 22.54
CA ARG A 128 -9.25 19.27 21.10
C ARG A 128 -7.75 19.23 20.83
N ALA A 129 -6.94 19.93 21.62
CA ALA A 129 -5.48 19.91 21.49
C ALA A 129 -4.90 18.52 21.84
N GLU A 130 -5.44 17.85 22.88
CA GLU A 130 -5.06 16.48 23.25
C GLU A 130 -5.40 15.49 22.14
N GLN A 131 -6.62 15.54 21.59
CA GLN A 131 -7.01 14.70 20.46
C GLN A 131 -6.12 14.93 19.24
N ALA A 132 -5.80 16.19 18.93
CA ALA A 132 -4.94 16.51 17.79
C ALA A 132 -3.50 15.99 17.99
N ALA A 133 -3.00 15.95 19.22
CA ALA A 133 -1.70 15.34 19.54
C ALA A 133 -1.73 13.81 19.36
N GLU A 134 -2.83 13.16 19.74
CA GLU A 134 -3.03 11.73 19.49
C GLU A 134 -3.14 11.44 17.98
N ASP A 135 -3.87 12.25 17.23
CA ASP A 135 -3.99 12.11 15.77
C ASP A 135 -2.63 12.21 15.09
N LEU A 136 -1.79 13.18 15.49
CA LEU A 136 -0.42 13.31 14.99
C LEU A 136 0.41 12.06 15.29
N TYR A 137 0.33 11.51 16.49
CA TYR A 137 1.05 10.30 16.85
C TYR A 137 0.68 9.12 15.93
N TRP A 138 -0.61 8.91 15.68
CA TRP A 138 -1.06 7.84 14.79
C TRP A 138 -0.70 8.10 13.33
N ILE A 139 -0.73 9.35 12.88
CA ILE A 139 -0.31 9.73 11.53
C ILE A 139 1.19 9.50 11.32
N GLU A 140 2.03 9.85 12.29
CA GLU A 140 3.48 9.59 12.26
C GLU A 140 3.76 8.09 12.22
N ALA A 141 3.08 7.32 13.07
CA ALA A 141 3.19 5.87 13.07
C ALA A 141 2.74 5.28 11.72
N GLU A 142 1.63 5.74 11.15
CA GLU A 142 1.18 5.30 9.81
C GLU A 142 2.24 5.65 8.76
N PHE A 143 2.75 6.88 8.75
CA PHE A 143 3.76 7.34 7.80
C PHE A 143 5.01 6.47 7.83
N GLU A 144 5.59 6.27 9.02
CA GLU A 144 6.79 5.47 9.20
C GLU A 144 6.57 4.00 8.80
N HIS A 145 5.54 3.35 9.35
CA HIS A 145 5.34 1.91 9.15
C HIS A 145 4.85 1.57 7.74
N ARG A 146 4.00 2.41 7.15
CA ARG A 146 3.39 2.12 5.85
C ARG A 146 4.23 2.63 4.69
N TRP A 147 4.87 3.79 4.82
CA TRP A 147 5.47 4.50 3.68
C TRP A 147 7.00 4.53 3.71
N ILE A 148 7.62 4.51 4.89
CA ILE A 148 9.08 4.54 5.03
C ILE A 148 9.68 3.15 5.20
N ALA A 149 9.07 2.30 6.04
CA ALA A 149 9.64 1.00 6.40
C ALA A 149 9.90 0.06 5.20
N GLN A 150 9.13 0.19 4.13
CA GLN A 150 9.28 -0.63 2.94
C GLN A 150 8.93 0.08 1.62
N PRO A 151 9.63 -0.22 0.51
CA PRO A 151 9.29 0.31 -0.80
C PRO A 151 7.89 -0.13 -1.27
N GLN A 152 7.13 0.81 -1.80
CA GLN A 152 5.75 0.59 -2.20
C GLN A 152 5.63 -0.04 -3.61
N PRO A 153 4.84 -1.12 -3.78
CA PRO A 153 4.70 -1.78 -5.08
C PRO A 153 3.82 -0.97 -6.04
N LEU A 154 4.32 -0.72 -7.26
CA LEU A 154 3.56 -0.07 -8.35
C LEU A 154 2.92 -1.05 -9.33
N LEU A 155 3.43 -2.28 -9.40
CA LEU A 155 2.95 -3.33 -10.30
C LEU A 155 2.47 -4.50 -9.47
N ASP A 156 3.32 -5.51 -9.29
CA ASP A 156 2.98 -6.70 -8.53
C ASP A 156 3.58 -6.64 -7.11
N HIS A 157 2.95 -7.35 -6.18
CA HIS A 157 3.42 -7.55 -4.81
C HIS A 157 3.38 -9.04 -4.49
N LEU A 158 4.32 -9.50 -3.67
CA LEU A 158 4.29 -10.84 -3.09
C LEU A 158 4.15 -10.68 -1.58
N ASP A 159 3.14 -11.34 -1.02
CA ASP A 159 2.98 -11.42 0.42
C ASP A 159 4.01 -12.42 0.97
N ILE A 160 4.92 -11.93 1.80
CA ILE A 160 5.97 -12.72 2.44
C ILE A 160 5.77 -12.66 3.94
N ASP A 161 5.57 -13.82 4.57
CA ASP A 161 5.59 -13.95 6.01
C ASP A 161 7.04 -14.26 6.45
N LEU A 162 7.72 -13.24 6.97
CA LEU A 162 9.10 -13.39 7.44
C LEU A 162 9.20 -14.21 8.74
N ALA A 163 8.13 -14.32 9.52
CA ALA A 163 8.13 -15.11 10.75
C ALA A 163 8.11 -16.61 10.44
N THR A 164 7.36 -17.03 9.43
CA THR A 164 7.31 -18.43 8.98
C THR A 164 8.27 -18.72 7.83
N GLN A 165 8.90 -17.70 7.24
CA GLN A 165 9.71 -17.80 6.02
C GLN A 165 8.90 -18.40 4.86
N GLU A 166 7.68 -17.90 4.66
CA GLU A 166 6.77 -18.38 3.62
C GLU A 166 6.38 -17.26 2.64
N ILE A 167 6.07 -17.64 1.40
CA ILE A 167 5.58 -16.76 0.34
C ILE A 167 4.23 -17.23 -0.18
N PHE A 168 3.29 -16.30 -0.31
CA PHE A 168 1.98 -16.60 -0.85
C PHE A 168 1.97 -16.53 -2.38
N ASP A 169 1.55 -17.62 -3.03
CA ASP A 169 1.27 -17.65 -4.47
C ASP A 169 -0.23 -17.37 -4.71
N PRO A 170 -0.59 -16.21 -5.29
CA PRO A 170 -1.99 -15.87 -5.54
C PRO A 170 -2.65 -16.78 -6.61
N ARG A 171 -1.87 -17.43 -7.48
CA ARG A 171 -2.39 -18.33 -8.53
C ARG A 171 -2.89 -19.64 -7.96
N THR A 172 -2.11 -20.23 -7.05
CA THR A 172 -2.47 -21.51 -6.40
C THR A 172 -3.21 -21.30 -5.08
N ARG A 173 -3.24 -20.07 -4.56
CA ARG A 173 -3.76 -19.70 -3.24
C ARG A 173 -3.12 -20.51 -2.11
N ARG A 174 -1.81 -20.73 -2.21
CA ARG A 174 -1.03 -21.52 -1.26
C ARG A 174 0.20 -20.75 -0.79
N TRP A 175 0.63 -21.07 0.42
CA TRP A 175 1.91 -20.66 0.97
C TRP A 175 2.98 -21.68 0.59
N TYR A 176 4.15 -21.20 0.21
CA TYR A 176 5.33 -21.98 -0.11
C TYR A 176 6.46 -21.56 0.82
N ALA A 177 7.34 -22.49 1.19
CA ALA A 177 8.55 -22.09 1.91
C ALA A 177 9.40 -21.18 1.01
N LEU A 178 9.93 -20.08 1.55
CA LEU A 178 10.70 -19.08 0.82
C LEU A 178 11.99 -19.66 0.20
N ALA A 179 12.51 -20.73 0.79
CA ALA A 179 13.66 -21.48 0.28
C ALA A 179 13.34 -22.40 -0.92
N GLU A 180 12.07 -22.68 -1.19
CA GLU A 180 11.62 -23.47 -2.35
C GLU A 180 11.50 -22.59 -3.61
N CYS A 181 11.43 -23.20 -4.80
CA CYS A 181 11.20 -22.49 -6.06
C CYS A 181 9.79 -21.87 -6.13
N GLY A 182 9.60 -20.76 -5.41
CA GLY A 182 8.38 -19.96 -5.40
C GLY A 182 8.38 -18.86 -6.48
N PRO A 183 7.26 -18.12 -6.60
CA PRO A 183 7.24 -16.90 -7.40
C PRO A 183 8.33 -15.93 -6.91
N SER A 184 8.99 -15.25 -7.84
CA SER A 184 10.02 -14.25 -7.55
C SER A 184 9.64 -12.90 -8.13
N LEU A 185 10.12 -11.80 -7.55
CA LEU A 185 9.91 -10.47 -8.10
C LEU A 185 11.10 -10.07 -8.98
N ARG A 186 10.83 -9.68 -10.22
CA ARG A 186 11.83 -9.15 -11.15
C ARG A 186 11.57 -7.69 -11.46
N GLU A 187 12.62 -6.87 -11.37
CA GLU A 187 12.58 -5.46 -11.76
C GLU A 187 12.21 -5.29 -13.24
N VAL A 188 11.30 -4.35 -13.50
CA VAL A 188 10.94 -3.95 -14.85
C VAL A 188 11.93 -2.88 -15.35
N SER A 189 12.40 -3.03 -16.59
CA SER A 189 13.36 -2.10 -17.19
C SER A 189 12.79 -0.68 -17.31
N ASP A 190 13.64 0.33 -17.19
CA ASP A 190 13.22 1.74 -17.31
C ASP A 190 12.58 2.06 -18.67
N ARG A 191 13.09 1.46 -19.75
CA ARG A 191 12.50 1.57 -21.10
C ARG A 191 11.03 1.11 -21.10
N SER A 192 10.73 0.01 -20.40
CA SER A 192 9.37 -0.52 -20.30
C SER A 192 8.46 0.33 -19.41
N LEU A 193 9.03 1.21 -18.57
CA LEU A 193 8.30 2.10 -17.68
C LEU A 193 8.26 3.54 -18.18
N CYS A 194 8.70 3.82 -19.41
CA CYS A 194 8.68 5.14 -20.03
C CYS A 194 9.32 6.25 -19.16
N GLY A 195 10.44 5.94 -18.48
CA GLY A 195 11.18 6.91 -17.67
C GLY A 195 10.64 7.11 -16.24
N LEU A 196 9.62 6.35 -15.83
CA LEU A 196 9.08 6.39 -14.45
C LEU A 196 10.16 6.17 -13.38
N ARG A 197 11.24 5.43 -13.69
CA ARG A 197 12.28 5.12 -12.72
C ARG A 197 12.94 6.38 -12.16
N GLN A 198 13.20 7.35 -13.03
CA GLN A 198 13.78 8.63 -12.62
C GLN A 198 12.86 9.39 -11.66
N ILE A 199 11.54 9.32 -11.88
CA ILE A 199 10.56 9.98 -11.01
C ILE A 199 10.54 9.31 -9.63
N ILE A 200 10.51 7.98 -9.55
CA ILE A 200 10.48 7.27 -8.26
C ILE A 200 11.78 7.43 -7.47
N ASP A 201 12.94 7.47 -8.16
CA ASP A 201 14.23 7.69 -7.53
C ASP A 201 14.32 9.11 -6.95
N GLN A 202 13.81 10.12 -7.67
CA GLN A 202 13.76 11.48 -7.19
C GLN A 202 12.79 11.63 -5.99
N ILE A 203 11.64 10.95 -6.01
CA ILE A 203 10.72 10.92 -4.85
C ILE A 203 11.43 10.33 -3.63
N ALA A 204 12.12 9.21 -3.78
CA ALA A 204 12.85 8.58 -2.69
C ALA A 204 13.94 9.51 -2.14
N CYS A 205 14.68 10.20 -3.01
CA CYS A 205 15.72 11.14 -2.60
C CYS A 205 15.17 12.34 -1.82
N GLU A 206 14.03 12.89 -2.24
CA GLU A 206 13.49 14.13 -1.66
C GLU A 206 12.54 13.92 -0.48
N THR A 207 11.93 12.73 -0.37
CA THR A 207 10.87 12.45 0.60
C THR A 207 11.15 11.25 1.50
N GLY A 208 12.14 10.42 1.17
CA GLY A 208 12.38 9.13 1.83
C GLY A 208 11.40 8.02 1.43
N VAL A 209 10.28 8.35 0.77
CA VAL A 209 9.29 7.37 0.34
C VAL A 209 9.77 6.69 -0.94
N SER A 210 9.94 5.38 -0.87
CA SER A 210 10.45 4.59 -1.98
C SER A 210 9.34 3.76 -2.65
N PHE A 211 9.50 3.54 -3.95
CA PHE A 211 8.59 2.73 -4.76
C PHE A 211 9.38 1.69 -5.56
N HIS A 212 8.75 0.59 -5.93
CA HIS A 212 9.34 -0.38 -6.84
C HIS A 212 8.35 -0.84 -7.89
N ALA A 213 8.87 -1.11 -9.09
CA ALA A 213 8.10 -1.62 -10.23
C ALA A 213 8.62 -3.01 -10.58
N ARG A 214 8.12 -4.02 -9.87
CA ARG A 214 8.50 -5.41 -10.06
C ARG A 214 7.33 -6.24 -10.56
N ARG A 215 7.63 -7.27 -11.33
CA ARG A 215 6.67 -8.24 -11.85
C ARG A 215 6.94 -9.60 -11.23
N ILE A 216 5.88 -10.34 -10.95
CA ILE A 216 6.00 -11.73 -10.50
C ILE A 216 6.47 -12.57 -11.70
N VAL A 217 7.56 -13.29 -11.48
CA VAL A 217 8.10 -14.29 -12.41
C VAL A 217 8.04 -15.62 -11.70
N TYR A 218 7.32 -16.55 -12.32
CA TYR A 218 7.35 -17.95 -11.92
C TYR A 218 8.60 -18.56 -12.56
N GLY A 219 9.42 -19.25 -11.75
CA GLY A 219 10.47 -20.10 -12.30
C GLY A 219 9.89 -21.12 -13.29
N PRO A 220 10.71 -21.80 -14.10
CA PRO A 220 10.22 -22.91 -14.89
C PRO A 220 9.51 -23.84 -13.91
N ALA A 221 8.18 -23.91 -14.05
CA ALA A 221 7.42 -24.97 -13.42
C ALA A 221 8.15 -26.24 -13.83
N GLU A 222 8.47 -27.09 -12.88
CA GLU A 222 8.75 -28.48 -13.18
C GLU A 222 7.45 -29.04 -13.78
N LEU A 223 7.23 -28.75 -15.07
CA LEU A 223 6.32 -29.42 -15.97
C LEU A 223 6.96 -30.78 -16.20
N ALA A 224 7.06 -31.59 -15.15
CA ALA A 224 7.12 -33.02 -15.34
C ALA A 224 5.69 -33.43 -15.73
N PRO A 225 5.46 -33.96 -16.94
CA PRO A 225 4.24 -34.70 -17.20
C PRO A 225 4.26 -35.89 -16.22
N SER A 226 3.34 -35.92 -15.26
CA SER A 226 3.03 -37.14 -14.53
C SER A 226 2.36 -38.09 -15.52
N GLY A 227 3.16 -38.68 -16.40
CA GLY A 227 2.77 -39.87 -17.12
C GLY A 227 2.65 -41.01 -16.12
N ARG A 228 1.45 -41.53 -15.98
CA ARG A 228 1.11 -42.95 -15.99
C ARG A 228 -0.37 -43.12 -16.29
#